data_AF-A0A2V6RHB9-F1
#
_entry.id   AF-A0A2V6RHB9-F1
#
_cell.length_a   1.000
_cell.length_b   1.000
_cell.length_c   1.000
_cell.angle_alpha   90.00
_cell.angle_beta   90.00
_cell.angle_gamma   90.00
#
_symmetry.space_group_name_H-M   'P 1'
#
loop_
_entity.id
_entity.type
_entity.pdbx_description
1 polymer ?
#
loop_
_entity_poly.entity_id
_entity_poly.type
_entity_poly.pdbx_seq_one_letter_code
_entity_poly.pdbx_strand_id
1 'polypeptide(L)'
;VQLQLAAPPDAVPAEIRRIPGVLSVERQAMSDGVGTYVVEAPRDRDIRSELFQLAAGQKWRLLELRRIGMTLEEVFIRIVAGEEASE
;
A
#
# COMPACT_ATOMS: atom_id res chain seq x y z
N VAL A 1 -0.15 -2.93 1.83
CA VAL A 1 0.29 -1.96 2.85
C VAL A 1 -0.70 -0.81 2.87
N GLN A 2 -1.19 -0.39 4.03
CA GLN A 2 -2.02 0.82 4.18
C GLN A 2 -1.13 2.01 4.56
N LEU A 3 -1.42 3.14 3.93
CA LEU A 3 -0.68 4.39 4.04
C LEU A 3 -1.65 5.55 4.23
N GLN A 4 -1.46 6.36 5.27
CA GLN A 4 -2.18 7.62 5.44
C GLN A 4 -1.20 8.78 5.44
N LEU A 5 -1.45 9.76 4.57
CA LEU A 5 -0.60 10.93 4.44
C LEU A 5 -1.38 12.19 4.05
N ALA A 6 -0.93 13.34 4.54
CA ALA A 6 -1.39 14.64 4.09
C ALA A 6 -0.50 15.10 2.92
N ALA A 7 -1.06 15.06 1.71
CA ALA A 7 -0.39 15.43 0.47
C ALA A 7 -1.40 15.78 -0.63
N PRO A 8 -0.96 16.43 -1.73
CA PRO A 8 -1.80 16.67 -2.89
C PRO A 8 -2.35 15.33 -3.44
N PRO A 9 -3.68 15.14 -3.46
CA PRO A 9 -4.32 13.86 -3.78
C PRO A 9 -3.81 13.22 -5.07
N ASP A 10 -3.61 14.05 -6.09
CA ASP A 10 -3.44 13.58 -7.48
C ASP A 10 -1.99 13.18 -7.77
N ALA A 11 -1.04 13.67 -6.97
CA ALA A 11 0.38 13.32 -7.10
C ALA A 11 0.71 11.97 -6.47
N VAL A 12 0.01 11.59 -5.39
CA VAL A 12 0.38 10.45 -4.55
C VAL A 12 0.35 9.11 -5.30
N PRO A 13 -0.72 8.75 -6.04
CA PRO A 13 -0.75 7.47 -6.75
C PRO A 13 0.32 7.39 -7.85
N ALA A 14 0.57 8.50 -8.55
CA ALA A 14 1.56 8.55 -9.63
C ALA A 14 2.98 8.29 -9.09
N GLU A 15 3.33 8.92 -7.97
CA GLU A 15 4.64 8.76 -7.35
C GLU A 15 4.84 7.38 -6.71
N ILE A 16 3.81 6.84 -6.04
CA ILE A 16 3.87 5.49 -5.45
C ILE A 16 4.09 4.42 -6.53
N ARG A 17 3.46 4.55 -7.70
CA ARG A 17 3.64 3.61 -8.83
C ARG A 17 5.07 3.59 -9.37
N ARG A 18 5.89 4.61 -9.10
CA ARG A 18 7.30 4.65 -9.52
C ARG A 18 8.20 3.82 -8.60
N ILE A 19 7.73 3.45 -7.41
CA ILE A 19 8.49 2.62 -6.48
C ILE A 19 8.58 1.21 -7.07
N PRO A 20 9.80 0.66 -7.25
CA PRO A 20 9.95 -0.70 -7.74
C PRO A 20 9.25 -1.69 -6.81
N GLY A 21 8.51 -2.64 -7.37
CA GLY A 21 7.78 -3.64 -6.58
C GLY A 21 6.42 -3.18 -6.06
N VAL A 22 5.92 -2.01 -6.46
CA VAL A 22 4.50 -1.68 -6.33
C VAL A 22 3.72 -2.37 -7.46
N LEU A 23 2.73 -3.17 -7.09
CA LEU A 23 1.82 -3.85 -8.03
C LEU A 23 0.62 -2.96 -8.35
N SER A 24 0.01 -2.39 -7.31
CA SER A 24 -1.15 -1.52 -7.42
C SER A 24 -1.16 -0.47 -6.31
N VAL A 25 -1.87 0.61 -6.55
CA VAL A 25 -2.17 1.63 -5.55
C VAL A 25 -3.59 2.12 -5.74
N GLU A 26 -4.36 2.08 -4.66
CA GLU A 26 -5.76 2.49 -4.62
C GLU A 26 -5.97 3.53 -3.52
N ARG A 27 -6.73 4.56 -3.83
CA ARG A 27 -7.18 5.54 -2.83
C ARG A 27 -8.48 5.01 -2.21
N GLN A 28 -8.45 4.70 -0.92
CA GLN A 28 -9.61 4.20 -0.18
C GLN A 28 -10.49 5.33 0.35
N ALA A 29 -9.86 6.41 0.84
CA ALA A 29 -10.58 7.53 1.41
C ALA A 29 -9.78 8.84 1.29
N MET A 30 -10.49 9.96 1.37
CA MET A 30 -9.93 11.29 1.51
C MET A 30 -10.75 12.06 2.55
N SER A 31 -10.11 12.58 3.61
CA SER A 31 -10.76 13.39 4.64
C SER A 31 -9.80 14.48 5.11
N ASP A 32 -10.26 15.72 5.21
CA ASP A 32 -9.50 16.85 5.78
C ASP A 32 -8.07 17.02 5.22
N GLY A 33 -7.90 16.77 3.92
CA GLY A 33 -6.59 16.85 3.25
C GLY A 33 -5.64 15.68 3.54
N VAL A 34 -6.13 14.62 4.19
CA VAL A 34 -5.44 13.35 4.42
C VAL A 34 -6.01 12.28 3.50
N GLY A 35 -5.16 11.69 2.68
CA GLY A 35 -5.51 10.55 1.84
C GLY A 35 -5.13 9.22 2.49
N THR A 36 -6.03 8.26 2.44
CA THR A 36 -5.77 6.85 2.79
C THR A 36 -5.60 6.04 1.52
N TYR A 37 -4.48 5.34 1.42
CA TYR A 37 -4.08 4.56 0.26
C TYR A 37 -3.77 3.12 0.68
N VAL A 38 -4.13 2.18 -0.20
CA VAL A 38 -3.71 0.79 -0.12
C VAL A 38 -2.76 0.53 -1.27
N VAL A 39 -1.57 0.05 -0.94
CA VAL A 39 -0.50 -0.26 -1.89
C VAL A 39 -0.21 -1.75 -1.83
N GLU A 40 -0.31 -2.44 -2.96
CA GLU A 40 0.03 -3.85 -3.07
C GLU A 40 1.48 -4.02 -3.55
N ALA A 41 2.13 -5.05 -3.02
CA ALA A 41 3.51 -5.41 -3.34
C ALA A 41 3.67 -6.94 -3.31
N PRO A 42 4.69 -7.50 -3.98
CA PRO A 42 5.04 -8.92 -3.87
C PRO A 42 5.22 -9.39 -2.43
N ARG A 43 4.92 -10.66 -2.16
CA ARG A 43 4.93 -11.25 -0.80
C ARG A 43 6.29 -11.17 -0.10
N ASP A 44 7.36 -11.25 -0.87
CA ASP A 44 8.76 -11.25 -0.44
C ASP A 44 9.36 -9.84 -0.30
N ARG A 45 8.57 -8.79 -0.61
CA ARG A 45 9.06 -7.42 -0.63
C ARG A 45 8.29 -6.51 0.32
N ASP A 46 9.01 -5.94 1.27
CA ASP A 46 8.47 -4.90 2.14
C ASP A 46 8.77 -3.50 1.58
N ILE A 47 7.75 -2.86 1.00
CA ILE A 47 7.86 -1.53 0.38
C ILE A 47 7.68 -0.37 1.38
N ARG A 48 7.53 -0.65 2.68
CA ARG A 48 7.25 0.39 3.70
C ARG A 48 8.39 1.40 3.81
N SER A 49 9.64 0.94 3.72
CA SER A 49 10.82 1.81 3.78
C SER A 49 10.84 2.78 2.60
N GLU A 50 10.55 2.32 1.38
CA GLU A 50 10.47 3.16 0.19
C GLU A 50 9.31 4.16 0.26
N LEU A 51 8.13 3.74 0.77
CA LEU A 51 6.99 4.64 0.98
C LEU A 51 7.32 5.75 1.99
N PHE A 52 8.03 5.41 3.06
CA PHE A 52 8.52 6.38 4.04
C PHE A 52 9.50 7.38 3.40
N GLN A 53 10.49 6.89 2.65
CA GLN A 53 11.47 7.74 1.98
C GLN A 53 10.82 8.66 0.95
N LEU A 54 9.83 8.16 0.20
CA LEU A 54 9.05 8.97 -0.74
C LEU A 54 8.32 10.12 -0.02
N ALA A 55 7.57 9.79 1.05
CA ALA A 55 6.84 10.80 1.81
C ALA A 55 7.79 11.85 2.42
N ALA A 56 8.94 11.41 2.97
CA ALA A 56 9.96 12.30 3.51
C ALA A 56 10.57 13.20 2.43
N GLY A 57 10.94 12.64 1.27
CA GLY A 57 11.53 13.38 0.15
C GLY A 57 10.59 14.43 -0.43
N GLN A 58 9.30 14.10 -0.55
CA GLN A 58 8.26 15.02 -1.02
C GLN A 58 7.73 15.96 0.08
N LYS A 59 8.25 15.86 1.32
CA LYS A 59 7.80 16.60 2.50
C LYS A 59 6.30 16.42 2.80
N TRP A 60 5.76 15.25 2.48
CA TRP A 60 4.41 14.86 2.84
C TRP A 60 4.35 14.44 4.31
N ARG A 61 3.25 14.78 4.98
CA ARG A 61 3.07 14.39 6.37
C ARG A 61 2.56 12.96 6.41
N LEU A 62 3.42 12.02 6.80
CA LEU A 62 3.04 10.63 7.04
C LEU A 62 2.31 10.51 8.39
N LEU A 63 1.07 10.04 8.39
CA LEU A 63 0.27 9.82 9.60
C LEU A 63 0.24 8.35 10.01
N GLU A 64 0.12 7.45 9.04
CA GLU A 64 0.04 6.01 9.29
C GLU A 64 0.77 5.24 8.18
N LEU A 65 1.50 4.20 8.58
CA LEU A 65 2.08 3.23 7.66
C LEU A 65 2.04 1.85 8.31
N ARG A 66 1.15 0.98 7.83
CA ARG A 66 0.99 -0.37 8.38
C ARG A 66 0.89 -1.42 7.31
N ARG A 67 1.40 -2.62 7.60
CA ARG A 67 1.14 -3.79 6.76
C ARG A 67 -0.32 -4.19 7.00
N ILE A 68 -1.05 -4.40 5.92
CA ILE A 68 -2.34 -5.09 5.96
C ILE A 68 -2.07 -6.54 5.57
N GLY A 69 -2.53 -7.47 6.40
CA GLY A 69 -2.51 -8.90 6.10
C GLY A 69 -3.77 -9.29 5.32
N MET A 70 -3.77 -10.49 4.76
CA MET A 70 -4.98 -11.10 4.22
C MET A 70 -5.96 -11.40 5.37
N THR A 71 -7.24 -11.26 5.10
CA THR A 71 -8.30 -11.75 5.98
C THR A 71 -8.33 -13.28 5.98
N LEU A 72 -8.90 -13.88 7.04
CA LEU A 72 -9.06 -15.34 7.10
C LEU A 72 -9.94 -15.88 5.97
N GLU A 73 -10.93 -15.09 5.54
CA GLU A 73 -11.81 -15.44 4.42
C GLU A 73 -11.04 -15.48 3.10
N GLU A 74 -10.20 -14.48 2.82
CA GLU A 74 -9.33 -14.49 1.63
C GLU A 74 -8.35 -15.67 1.65
N VAL A 75 -7.78 -15.99 2.83
CA VAL A 75 -6.92 -17.17 2.99
C VAL A 75 -7.71 -18.45 2.68
N PHE A 76 -8.92 -18.58 3.22
CA PHE A 76 -9.78 -19.73 2.96
C PHE A 76 -10.12 -19.88 1.47
N ILE A 77 -10.51 -18.78 0.81
CA ILE A 77 -10.82 -18.77 -0.63
C ILE A 77 -9.61 -19.25 -1.42
N ARG A 78 -8.40 -18.75 -1.14
CA ARG A 78 -7.17 -19.15 -1.86
C ARG A 78 -6.80 -20.61 -1.63
N ILE A 79 -6.98 -21.13 -0.42
CA ILE A 79 -6.78 -22.55 -0.11
C ILE A 79 -7.76 -23.43 -0.88
N VAL A 80 -9.06 -23.10 -0.85
CA VAL A 80 -10.11 -23.86 -1.56
C VAL A 80 -9.95 -23.76 -3.07
N ALA A 81 -9.49 -22.61 -3.59
CA ALA A 81 -9.20 -22.40 -5.00
C ALA A 81 -7.92 -23.12 -5.48
N GLY A 82 -7.16 -23.74 -4.57
CA GLY A 82 -5.93 -24.48 -4.90
C GLY A 82 -4.72 -23.59 -5.22
N GLU A 83 -4.77 -22.31 -4.88
CA GLU A 83 -3.73 -21.32 -5.21
C GLU A 83 -2.52 -21.35 -4.25
N GLU A 84 -2.65 -21.97 -3.07
CA GLU A 84 -1.56 -22.10 -2.08
C GLU A 84 -0.84 -23.46 -2.13
N ALA A 85 -0.82 -24.11 -3.31
CA ALA A 85 -0.06 -25.32 -3.55
C ALA A 85 1.22 -25.05 -4.37
N SER A 86 2.11 -24.19 -3.89
CA SER A 86 3.55 -24.19 -4.25
C SER A 86 4.32 -23.33 -3.24
N GLU A 87 5.42 -23.92 -2.75
CA GLU A 87 6.36 -23.44 -1.71
C GLU A 87 6.87 -22.00 -1.86
#